data_AF-A0A3N0I102-F1
#
_entry.id   AF-A0A3N0I102-F1
#
_cell.length_a   1.000
_cell.length_b   1.000
_cell.length_c   1.000
_cell.angle_alpha   90.00
_cell.angle_beta   90.00
_cell.angle_gamma   90.00
#
_symmetry.space_group_name_H-M   'P 1'
#
loop_
_entity.id
_entity.type
_entity.pdbx_description
1 polymer ?
#
loop_
_entity_poly.entity_id
_entity_poly.type
_entity_poly.pdbx_seq_one_letter_code
_entity_poly.pdbx_strand_id
1 'polypeptide(L)' 'MYEEDKQLICTLLLPVLRRTRNLHDLEELEYKRKGDDEIVIATFNNGYQKHVNVSLDSGTAMIVDVINHIV' A
#
# COMPACT_ATOMS: atom_id res chain seq x y z
N MET A 1 -6.59 12.33 19.91
CA MET A 1 -5.85 11.19 19.33
C MET A 1 -5.45 11.60 17.92
N TYR A 2 -4.22 11.31 17.51
CA TYR A 2 -3.77 11.52 16.14
C TYR A 2 -4.25 10.33 15.31
N GLU A 3 -4.92 10.59 14.19
CA GLU A 3 -5.37 9.57 13.24
C GLU A 3 -4.49 9.65 11.99
N GLU A 4 -3.93 8.52 11.58
CA GLU A 4 -3.04 8.45 10.42
C GLU A 4 -3.86 8.42 9.13
N ASP A 5 -3.47 9.24 8.15
CA ASP A 5 -4.04 9.18 6.81
C ASP A 5 -3.32 8.09 6.00
N LYS A 6 -3.81 6.85 6.12
CA LYS A 6 -3.23 5.68 5.44
C LYS A 6 -3.24 5.81 3.92
N GLN A 7 -4.25 6.46 3.33
CA GLN A 7 -4.26 6.70 1.90
C GLN A 7 -3.20 7.72 1.48
N LEU A 8 -3.02 8.81 2.23
CA LEU A 8 -1.93 9.76 1.98
C LEU A 8 -0.56 9.09 2.11
N ILE A 9 -0.37 8.20 3.09
CA ILE A 9 0.85 7.39 3.22
C ILE A 9 1.08 6.57 1.94
N CYS A 10 0.09 5.82 1.45
CA CYS A 10 0.18 5.07 0.20
C CYS A 10 0.53 5.98 -1.00
N THR A 11 -0.11 7.15 -1.10
CA THR A 11 0.14 8.13 -2.16
C THR A 11 1.58 8.66 -2.15
N LEU A 12 2.14 8.93 -0.96
CA LEU A 12 3.53 9.39 -0.82
C LEU A 12 4.55 8.26 -1.02
N LEU A 13 4.20 7.03 -0.65
CA LEU A 13 5.08 5.87 -0.77
C LEU A 13 5.23 5.42 -2.23
N LEU A 14 4.16 5.47 -3.03
CA LEU A 14 4.14 5.08 -4.45
C LEU A 14 5.31 5.66 -5.27
N PRO A 15 5.54 6.99 -5.33
CA PRO A 15 6.63 7.55 -6.12
C PRO A 15 8.01 7.14 -5.62
N VAL A 16 8.16 6.79 -4.34
CA VAL A 16 9.42 6.29 -3.76
C VAL A 16 9.66 4.85 -4.22
N LEU A 17 8.66 3.97 -4.12
CA LEU A 17 8.77 2.56 -4.53
C LEU A 17 9.04 2.42 -6.03
N ARG A 18 8.44 3.28 -6.86
CA ARG A 18 8.71 3.33 -8.32
C ARG A 18 10.15 3.70 -8.68
N ARG A 19 10.95 4.20 -7.74
CA ARG A 19 12.41 4.43 -7.95
C ARG A 19 13.26 3.19 -7.67
N THR A 20 12.65 2.12 -7.15
CA THR A 20 13.33 0.84 -6.96
C THR A 20 13.26 0.00 -8.23
N ARG A 21 14.24 -0.89 -8.43
CA ARG A 21 14.24 -1.80 -9.58
C ARG A 21 13.04 -2.75 -9.58
N ASN A 22 12.62 -3.24 -8.41
CA ASN A 22 11.59 -4.28 -8.31
C ASN A 22 10.16 -3.77 -8.51
N LEU A 23 9.90 -2.49 -8.26
CA LEU A 23 8.54 -1.91 -8.27
C LEU A 23 8.43 -0.72 -9.23
N HIS A 24 9.29 -0.65 -10.24
CA HIS A 24 9.32 0.45 -11.21
C HIS A 24 8.04 0.54 -12.06
N ASP A 25 7.34 -0.57 -12.19
CA ASP A 25 6.08 -0.78 -12.91
C ASP A 25 4.83 -0.72 -12.01
N LEU A 26 4.99 -0.45 -10.71
CA LEU A 26 3.87 -0.17 -9.81
C LEU A 26 3.19 1.14 -10.23
N GLU A 27 1.87 1.11 -10.44
CA GLU A 27 1.10 2.27 -10.90
C GLU A 27 0.26 2.90 -9.79
N GLU A 28 -0.26 2.10 -8.87
CA GLU A 28 -1.19 2.56 -7.84
C GLU A 28 -1.01 1.81 -6.52
N LEU A 29 -1.21 2.54 -5.42
CA LEU A 29 -1.42 2.01 -4.08
C LEU A 29 -2.71 2.62 -3.52
N GLU A 30 -3.75 1.80 -3.41
CA GLU A 30 -5.08 2.21 -2.95
C GLU A 30 -5.39 1.54 -1.61
N TYR A 31 -5.58 2.34 -0.57
CA TYR A 31 -6.05 1.88 0.73
C TYR A 31 -7.59 1.85 0.74
N LYS A 32 -8.16 0.73 1.19
CA LYS A 32 -9.60 0.55 1.37
C LYS A 32 -9.90 0.05 2.77
N ARG A 33 -10.97 0.57 3.34
CA ARG A 33 -11.53 0.11 4.61
C ARG A 33 -13.00 -0.23 4.48
N LYS A 34 -13.40 -1.37 5.04
CA LYS A 34 -14.80 -1.78 5.18
C LYS A 34 -15.01 -2.38 6.56
N GLY A 35 -15.53 -1.59 7.49
CA GLY A 35 -15.63 -1.99 8.90
C GLY A 35 -14.25 -2.08 9.54
N ASP A 36 -13.93 -3.25 10.09
CA ASP A 36 -12.62 -3.57 10.69
C ASP A 36 -11.63 -4.17 9.68
N ASP A 37 -12.09 -4.48 8.46
CA ASP A 37 -11.24 -4.97 7.39
C ASP A 37 -10.58 -3.80 6.65
N GLU A 38 -9.25 -3.84 6.58
CA GLU A 38 -8.44 -2.86 5.87
C GLU A 38 -7.50 -3.58 4.89
N ILE A 39 -7.45 -3.11 3.66
CA ILE A 39 -6.56 -3.65 2.63
C ILE A 39 -5.85 -2.54 1.88
N VAL A 40 -4.64 -2.84 1.40
CA VAL A 40 -3.97 -2.06 0.35
C VAL A 40 -3.96 -2.87 -0.93
N ILE A 41 -4.41 -2.25 -2.02
CA ILE A 41 -4.37 -2.83 -3.36
C ILE A 41 -3.22 -2.18 -4.11
N ALA A 42 -2.26 -2.99 -4.54
CA ALA A 42 -1.16 -2.59 -5.39
C ALA A 42 -1.46 -2.99 -6.84
N THR A 43 -1.61 -2.02 -7.74
CA THR A 43 -1.86 -2.26 -9.17
C THR A 43 -0.58 -2.00 -9.97
N PHE A 44 -0.18 -2.97 -10.79
CA PHE A 44 0.97 -2.89 -11.69
C PHE A 44 0.54 -2.52 -13.11
N ASN A 45 1.48 -2.04 -13.94
CA ASN A 45 1.20 -1.54 -15.30
C ASN A 45 0.56 -2.55 -16.26
N ASN A 46 0.65 -3.83 -15.97
CA ASN A 46 0.02 -4.92 -16.71
C ASN A 46 -1.40 -5.23 -16.21
N GLY A 47 -1.92 -4.44 -15.26
CA GLY A 47 -3.21 -4.64 -14.60
C GLY A 47 -3.21 -5.70 -13.51
N TYR A 48 -2.07 -6.34 -13.23
CA TYR A 48 -1.96 -7.30 -12.12
C TYR A 48 -2.14 -6.58 -10.78
N GLN A 49 -2.86 -7.21 -9.85
CA GLN A 49 -3.15 -6.66 -8.54
C GLN A 49 -2.69 -7.60 -7.44
N LYS A 50 -2.01 -7.05 -6.43
CA LYS A 50 -1.74 -7.72 -5.16
C LYS A 50 -2.55 -7.04 -4.05
N HIS A 51 -3.22 -7.84 -3.23
CA HIS A 51 -4.03 -7.37 -2.11
C HIS A 51 -3.31 -7.70 -0.80
N VAL A 52 -3.03 -6.68 0.00
CA VAL A 52 -2.32 -6.81 1.28
C VAL A 52 -3.31 -6.52 2.40
N ASN A 53 -3.49 -7.47 3.32
CA ASN A 53 -4.27 -7.24 4.54
C ASN A 53 -3.46 -6.36 5.48
N VAL A 54 -4.06 -5.26 5.94
CA VAL A 54 -3.45 -4.28 6.85
C VAL A 54 -4.41 -3.91 7.99
N SER A 55 -5.34 -4.81 8.31
CA SER A 55 -6.31 -4.63 9.38
C SER A 55 -5.61 -4.46 10.72
N LEU A 56 -6.02 -3.44 11.48
CA LEU A 56 -5.48 -3.10 12.81
C LEU A 56 -4.03 -2.56 12.79
N ASP A 57 -3.44 -2.35 11.62
CA ASP A 57 -2.10 -1.81 11.50
C ASP A 57 -2.04 -0.31 11.83
N SER A 58 -0.93 0.11 12.42
CA SER A 58 -0.49 1.51 12.29
C SER A 58 0.00 1.80 10.87
N GLY A 59 0.13 3.06 10.50
CA GLY A 59 0.71 3.47 9.21
C GLY A 59 2.11 2.90 8.97
N THR A 60 2.92 2.75 10.02
CA THR A 60 4.26 2.12 9.90
C THR A 60 4.19 0.61 9.66
N ALA A 61 3.31 -0.10 10.38
CA ALA A 61 3.10 -1.54 10.17
C ALA A 61 2.57 -1.82 8.76
N MET A 62 1.61 -1.01 8.31
CA MET A 62 1.06 -1.05 6.95
C MET A 62 2.15 -0.91 5.88
N ILE A 63 3.10 0.03 6.04
CA ILE A 63 4.23 0.19 5.09
C ILE A 63 5.06 -1.09 5.01
N VAL A 64 5.38 -1.70 6.15
CA VAL A 64 6.17 -2.94 6.20
C VAL A 64 5.45 -4.08 5.50
N ASP A 65 4.15 -4.24 5.76
CA ASP A 65 3.36 -5.30 5.14
C ASP A 65 3.20 -5.09 3.63
N VAL A 66 2.97 -3.85 3.17
CA VAL A 66 2.97 -3.53 1.75
C VAL A 66 4.29 -3.96 1.10
N ILE A 67 5.44 -3.56 1.65
CA ILE A 67 6.75 -3.90 1.06
C ILE A 67 6.97 -5.41 1.03
N ASN A 68 6.67 -6.12 2.11
CA ASN A 68 6.93 -7.56 2.21
C ASN A 68 6.06 -8.41 1.27
N HIS A 69 4.85 -7.96 0.95
CA HIS A 69 3.90 -8.76 0.17
C HIS A 69 3.82 -8.36 -1.31
N ILE A 70 4.22 -7.14 -1.69
CA ILE A 70 4.16 -6.71 -3.10
C ILE A 70 5.42 -7.00 -3.91
N VAL A 71 6.57 -7.23 -3.26
CA VAL A 71 7.84 -7.62 -3.91
C VAL A 71 7.82 -9.09 -4.37
#